data_AF-A0A6C0B3F9-F1
#
_entry.id   AF-A0A6C0B3F9-F1
#
_cell.length_a   1.000
_cell.length_b   1.000
_cell.length_c   1.000
_cell.angle_alpha   90.00
_cell.angle_beta   90.00
_cell.angle_gamma   90.00
#
_symmetry.space_group_name_H-M   'P 1'
#
loop_
_entity.id
_entity.type
_entity.pdbx_description
1 polymer ?
#
loop_
_entity_poly.entity_id
_entity_poly.type
_entity_poly.pdbx_seq_one_letter_code
_entity_poly.pdbx_strand_id
1 'polypeptide(L)'
;MLHVYLYDHSFEELRQKATIDMSKIPTDRLADECDNIVQHHKSCILFFGYLDVGWMLDPKHEARIRNAIRKFEVHMITFHIESIPHSWKNEIDTLYVKNSKDGHAKVINDGSVVHTES
;
A
#
# COMPACT_ATOMS: atom_id res chain seq x y z
N MET A 1 6.49 -10.82 -2.85
CA MET A 1 5.25 -10.89 -3.66
C MET A 1 4.37 -9.72 -3.25
N LEU A 2 4.12 -8.75 -4.13
CA LEU A 2 3.37 -7.54 -3.78
C LEU A 2 1.94 -7.57 -4.36
N HIS A 3 0.95 -7.48 -3.47
CA HIS A 3 -0.46 -7.33 -3.76
C HIS A 3 -0.88 -5.87 -3.57
N VAL A 4 -1.27 -5.22 -4.66
CA VAL A 4 -1.65 -3.79 -4.66
C VAL A 4 -3.15 -3.65 -4.86
N TYR A 5 -3.81 -2.92 -3.97
CA TYR A 5 -5.24 -2.65 -4.02
C TYR A 5 -5.48 -1.19 -4.39
N LEU A 6 -6.17 -0.94 -5.51
CA LEU A 6 -6.56 0.38 -5.96
C LEU A 6 -8.00 0.69 -5.55
N TYR A 7 -8.17 1.77 -4.77
CA TYR A 7 -9.45 2.34 -4.33
C TYR A 7 -10.33 1.43 -3.45
N ASP A 8 -11.07 2.02 -2.51
CA ASP A 8 -12.27 1.51 -1.82
C ASP A 8 -12.37 -0.02 -1.62
N HIS A 9 -11.25 -0.62 -1.20
CA HIS A 9 -11.18 -1.96 -0.66
C HIS A 9 -11.30 -1.86 0.85
N SER A 10 -12.03 -2.79 1.47
CA SER A 10 -12.19 -2.81 2.92
C SER A 10 -10.84 -2.99 3.59
N PHE A 11 -10.37 -1.93 4.25
CA PHE A 11 -9.12 -1.92 5.00
C PHE A 11 -9.09 -3.05 6.03
N GLU A 12 -10.20 -3.27 6.73
CA GLU A 12 -10.30 -4.28 7.79
C GLU A 12 -10.17 -5.70 7.23
N GLU A 13 -10.82 -5.99 6.09
CA GLU A 13 -10.70 -7.29 5.43
C GLU A 13 -9.28 -7.56 4.95
N LEU A 14 -8.60 -6.54 4.41
CA LEU A 14 -7.21 -6.67 3.96
C LEU A 14 -6.25 -6.84 5.12
N ARG A 15 -6.45 -6.09 6.21
CA ARG A 15 -5.67 -6.20 7.43
C ARG A 15 -5.73 -7.61 8.01
N GLN A 16 -6.90 -8.24 7.99
CA GLN A 16 -7.10 -9.60 8.51
C GLN A 16 -6.34 -10.69 7.73
N LYS A 17 -5.89 -10.40 6.49
CA LYS A 17 -5.05 -11.33 5.72
C LYS A 17 -3.60 -11.35 6.18
N ALA A 18 -3.14 -10.28 6.84
CA ALA A 18 -1.76 -10.15 7.24
C ALA A 18 -1.47 -10.77 8.61
N THR A 19 -0.27 -11.33 8.73
CA THR A 19 0.27 -11.78 10.02
C THR A 19 0.76 -10.59 10.84
N ILE A 20 1.27 -9.54 10.17
CA ILE A 20 1.80 -8.34 10.80
C ILE A 20 1.16 -7.11 10.15
N ASP A 21 0.46 -6.32 10.98
CA ASP A 21 -0.14 -5.04 10.59
C ASP A 21 0.90 -3.92 10.74
N MET A 22 1.43 -3.45 9.60
CA MET A 22 2.40 -2.36 9.53
C MET A 22 1.74 -1.00 9.35
N SER A 23 0.42 -0.94 9.14
CA SER A 23 -0.31 0.29 8.82
C SER A 23 -0.29 1.35 9.94
N LYS A 24 0.06 0.93 11.16
CA LYS A 24 0.18 1.80 12.33
C LYS A 24 1.61 2.31 12.55
N ILE A 25 2.56 1.83 11.78
CA ILE A 25 3.95 2.25 11.88
C ILE A 25 4.10 3.59 11.16
N PRO A 26 4.59 4.64 11.84
CA PRO A 26 4.89 5.90 11.19
C PRO A 26 5.84 5.70 10.00
N THR A 27 5.59 6.42 8.90
CA THR A 27 6.27 6.16 7.63
C THR A 27 7.79 6.37 7.68
N ASP A 28 8.26 7.26 8.54
CA ASP A 28 9.68 7.49 8.84
C ASP A 28 10.37 6.29 9.50
N ARG A 29 9.61 5.41 10.16
CA ARG A 29 10.10 4.18 10.82
C ARG A 29 9.75 2.90 10.08
N LEU A 30 8.94 2.97 9.03
CA LEU A 30 8.47 1.79 8.29
C LEU A 30 9.62 0.97 7.72
N ALA A 31 10.67 1.62 7.22
CA ALA A 31 11.85 0.95 6.67
C ALA A 31 12.64 0.19 7.75
N ASP A 32 12.79 0.77 8.94
CA ASP A 32 13.49 0.11 10.06
C ASP A 32 12.73 -1.13 10.53
N GLU A 33 11.40 -1.03 10.62
CA GLU A 33 10.57 -2.18 11.00
C GLU A 33 10.59 -3.28 9.94
N CYS A 34 10.59 -2.92 8.66
CA CYS A 34 10.79 -3.88 7.57
C CYS A 34 12.13 -4.61 7.68
N ASP A 35 13.22 -3.89 7.98
CA ASP A 35 14.55 -4.50 8.14
C ASP A 35 14.58 -5.44 9.35
N ASN A 36 13.98 -5.05 10.47
CA ASN A 36 13.83 -5.90 11.65
C ASN A 36 13.07 -7.19 11.33
N ILE A 37 11.95 -7.10 10.62
CA ILE A 37 11.16 -8.26 10.23
C ILE A 37 11.95 -9.17 9.28
N VAL A 38 12.63 -8.59 8.28
CA VAL A 38 13.48 -9.35 7.35
C VAL A 38 14.57 -10.13 8.09
N GLN A 39 15.15 -9.58 9.16
CA GLN A 39 16.19 -10.26 9.93
C GLN A 39 15.66 -11.40 10.80
N HIS A 40 14.49 -11.23 11.43
CA HIS A 40 14.03 -12.12 12.49
C HIS A 40 12.95 -13.12 12.04
N HIS A 41 12.21 -12.83 10.98
CA HIS A 41 11.11 -13.66 10.51
C HIS A 41 11.52 -14.54 9.33
N LYS A 42 11.11 -15.81 9.38
CA LYS A 42 11.30 -16.77 8.28
C LYS A 42 10.21 -16.64 7.22
N SER A 43 8.97 -16.41 7.64
CA SER A 43 7.80 -16.21 6.80
C SER A 43 6.79 -15.34 7.54
N CYS A 44 6.17 -14.41 6.83
CA CYS A 44 5.06 -13.59 7.31
C CYS A 44 4.34 -12.95 6.13
N ILE A 45 3.10 -12.51 6.36
CA ILE A 45 2.34 -11.66 5.45
C ILE A 45 2.27 -10.27 6.07
N LEU A 46 2.70 -9.25 5.33
CA LEU A 46 2.71 -7.86 5.79
C LEU A 46 1.55 -7.08 5.20
N PHE A 47 0.93 -6.22 6.00
CA PHE A 47 -0.03 -5.23 5.50
C PHE A 47 0.48 -3.82 5.77
N PHE A 48 0.82 -3.09 4.70
CA PHE A 48 1.31 -1.72 4.79
C PHE A 48 0.20 -0.68 4.97
N GLY A 49 -1.07 -1.06 4.81
CA GLY A 49 -2.17 -0.10 4.82
C GLY A 49 -2.15 0.81 3.59
N TYR A 50 -2.60 2.05 3.77
CA TYR A 50 -2.55 3.08 2.73
C TYR A 50 -1.13 3.62 2.60
N LEU A 51 -0.56 3.51 1.40
CA LEU A 51 0.80 3.94 1.12
C LEU A 51 0.93 4.42 -0.33
N ASP A 52 0.95 5.73 -0.53
CA ASP A 52 1.35 6.34 -1.81
C ASP A 52 2.85 6.64 -1.78
N VAL A 53 3.63 5.68 -2.27
CA VAL A 53 5.09 5.56 -2.04
C VAL A 53 5.83 6.84 -2.39
N GLY A 54 5.62 7.38 -3.60
CA GLY A 54 6.34 8.55 -4.10
C GLY A 54 6.05 9.87 -3.38
N TRP A 55 5.07 9.91 -2.47
CA TRP A 55 4.84 11.07 -1.61
C TRP A 55 5.09 10.80 -0.13
N MET A 56 4.93 9.55 0.31
CA MET A 56 5.01 9.20 1.72
C MET A 56 6.41 8.72 2.14
N LEU A 57 7.21 8.19 1.21
CA LEU A 57 8.51 7.61 1.51
C LEU A 57 9.67 8.39 0.90
N ASP A 58 10.77 8.48 1.66
CA ASP A 58 12.04 8.91 1.12
C ASP A 58 12.62 7.83 0.19
N PRO A 59 13.35 8.20 -0.88
CA PRO A 59 13.95 7.24 -1.81
C PRO A 59 14.86 6.19 -1.14
N LYS A 60 15.49 6.55 -0.01
CA LYS A 60 16.30 5.61 0.79
C LYS A 60 15.43 4.55 1.48
N HIS A 61 14.26 4.93 1.96
CA HIS A 61 13.30 4.03 2.60
C HIS A 61 12.65 3.10 1.56
N GLU A 62 12.32 3.63 0.37
CA GLU A 62 11.81 2.82 -0.74
C GLU A 62 12.75 1.66 -1.10
N ALA A 63 14.05 1.96 -1.21
CA ALA A 63 15.07 0.96 -1.54
C ALA A 63 15.19 -0.14 -0.47
N ARG A 64 15.08 0.22 0.81
CA ARG A 64 15.16 -0.71 1.95
C ARG A 64 13.93 -1.61 2.05
N ILE A 65 12.73 -1.01 2.00
CA ILE A 65 11.46 -1.74 2.11
C ILE A 65 11.30 -2.77 0.97
N ARG A 66 11.90 -2.52 -0.20
CA ARG A 66 11.93 -3.50 -1.30
C ARG A 66 12.48 -4.87 -0.88
N ASN A 67 13.40 -4.93 0.10
CA ASN A 67 13.92 -6.19 0.61
C ASN A 67 12.83 -7.03 1.29
N ALA A 68 11.93 -6.39 2.04
CA ALA A 68 10.77 -7.06 2.63
C ALA A 68 9.79 -7.52 1.54
N ILE A 69 9.52 -6.69 0.54
CA ILE A 69 8.63 -7.02 -0.58
C ILE A 69 9.12 -8.24 -1.37
N ARG A 70 10.43 -8.39 -1.53
CA ARG A 70 11.03 -9.56 -2.22
C ARG A 70 11.00 -10.83 -1.39
N LYS A 71 11.08 -10.71 -0.07
CA LYS A 71 11.14 -11.85 0.86
C LYS A 71 9.76 -12.35 1.28
N PHE A 72 8.79 -11.46 1.43
CA PHE A 72 7.49 -11.74 2.02
C PHE A 72 6.33 -11.42 1.07
N GLU A 73 5.16 -11.92 1.43
CA GLU A 73 3.90 -11.45 0.85
C GLU A 73 3.56 -10.10 1.50
N VAL A 74 3.23 -9.11 0.67
CA VAL A 74 2.92 -7.76 1.11
C VAL A 74 1.63 -7.30 0.47
N HIS A 75 0.70 -6.81 1.27
CA HIS A 75 -0.52 -6.14 0.83
C HIS A 75 -0.41 -4.65 1.10
N MET A 76 -0.74 -3.83 0.10
CA MET A 76 -0.82 -2.38 0.26
C MET A 76 -2.00 -1.80 -0.50
N ILE A 77 -2.57 -0.73 0.03
CA ILE A 77 -3.60 0.07 -0.63
C ILE A 77 -2.94 1.35 -1.12
N THR A 78 -3.26 1.75 -2.34
CA THR A 78 -2.77 3.01 -2.93
C THR A 78 -3.87 3.65 -3.72
N PHE A 79 -3.87 4.98 -3.75
CA PHE A 79 -4.76 5.73 -4.62
C PHE A 79 -4.10 5.99 -5.98
N HIS A 80 -2.77 6.00 -6.01
CA HIS A 80 -1.99 6.51 -7.13
C HIS A 80 -0.93 5.49 -7.55
N ILE A 81 -1.27 4.61 -8.49
CA ILE A 81 -0.34 3.56 -8.97
C ILE A 81 0.94 4.14 -9.57
N GLU A 82 0.85 5.35 -10.12
CA GLU A 82 1.96 6.12 -10.65
C GLU A 82 2.98 6.48 -9.56
N SER A 83 2.54 6.66 -8.31
CA SER A 83 3.39 6.95 -7.16
C SER A 83 4.29 5.78 -6.78
N ILE A 84 3.96 4.55 -7.20
CA ILE A 84 4.79 3.37 -6.93
C ILE A 84 6.05 3.44 -7.79
N PRO A 85 7.27 3.37 -7.21
CA PRO A 85 8.50 3.39 -7.95
C PRO A 85 8.62 2.16 -8.85
N HIS A 86 9.27 2.31 -10.00
CA HIS A 86 9.40 1.24 -10.99
C HIS A 86 10.05 -0.04 -10.39
N SER A 87 10.95 0.14 -9.42
CA SER A 87 11.59 -0.96 -8.70
C SER A 87 10.61 -1.85 -7.93
N TRP A 88 9.51 -1.29 -7.42
CA TRP A 88 8.45 -2.04 -6.74
C TRP A 88 7.41 -2.56 -7.72
N LYS A 89 7.12 -1.83 -8.81
CA LYS A 89 6.21 -2.29 -9.88
C LYS A 89 6.63 -3.65 -10.44
N ASN A 90 7.94 -3.89 -10.56
CA ASN A 90 8.49 -5.17 -10.99
C ASN A 90 8.30 -6.32 -9.99
N GLU A 91 7.88 -6.04 -8.76
CA GLU A 91 7.60 -7.03 -7.71
C GLU A 91 6.08 -7.21 -7.48
N ILE A 92 5.24 -6.45 -8.21
CA ILE A 92 3.78 -6.60 -8.18
C ILE A 92 3.42 -7.93 -8.80
N ASP A 93 2.81 -8.77 -7.98
CA ASP A 93 2.24 -10.05 -8.39
C ASP A 93 0.81 -9.86 -8.88
N THR A 94 -0.01 -9.18 -8.09
CA THR A 94 -1.41 -8.94 -8.41
C THR A 94 -1.80 -7.50 -8.14
N LEU A 95 -2.41 -6.87 -9.14
CA LEU A 95 -3.06 -5.56 -9.03
C LEU A 95 -4.58 -5.75 -8.97
N TYR A 96 -5.18 -5.39 -7.84
CA TYR A 96 -6.62 -5.41 -7.65
C TYR A 96 -7.20 -4.05 -8.01
N VAL A 97 -8.03 -4.04 -9.05
CA VAL A 97 -8.80 -2.88 -9.48
C VAL A 97 -10.27 -3.15 -9.25
N LYS A 98 -10.99 -2.19 -8.66
CA LYS A 98 -12.44 -2.23 -8.63
C LYS A 98 -12.97 -1.90 -10.02
N ASN A 99 -13.49 -2.89 -10.73
CA ASN A 99 -14.32 -2.62 -11.91
C ASN A 99 -15.59 -1.91 -11.44
N SER A 100 -15.74 -0.62 -11.76
CA SER A 100 -17.04 0.04 -11.66
C SER A 100 -18.00 -0.72 -12.57
N LYS A 101 -18.97 -1.43 -11.98
CA LYS A 101 -19.98 -2.19 -12.75
C LYS A 101 -20.90 -1.30 -13.57
N ASP A 102 -20.88 0.00 -13.28
CA ASP A 102 -21.61 1.01 -14.00
C ASP A 102 -20.59 1.86 -14.76
N GLY A 103 -20.71 1.94 -16.10
CA GLY A 103 -19.90 2.82 -16.96
C GLY A 103 -20.10 4.31 -16.71
N HIS A 104 -20.59 4.68 -15.53
CA HIS A 104 -20.77 6.03 -15.04
C HIS A 104 -19.71 6.30 -13.97
N ALA A 105 -19.11 7.47 -14.03
CA ALA A 105 -18.23 7.97 -12.97
C ALA A 105 -19.04 8.05 -11.68
N LYS A 106 -18.82 7.08 -10.77
CA LYS A 106 -19.40 7.13 -9.43
C LYS A 106 -18.56 8.13 -8.65
N VAL A 107 -19.08 9.34 -8.47
CA VAL A 107 -18.47 10.34 -7.59
C VAL A 107 -18.51 9.78 -6.18
N ILE A 108 -17.36 9.35 -5.68
CA ILE A 108 -17.18 8.98 -4.28
C ILE A 108 -16.99 10.31 -3.53
N ASN A 109 -18.01 10.70 -2.75
CA ASN A 109 -17.98 11.91 -1.96
C ASN A 109 -17.38 11.59 -0.58
N ASP A 110 -16.06 11.74 -0.45
CA ASP A 110 -15.31 11.47 0.78
C ASP A 110 -15.36 12.64 1.80
N GLY A 111 -16.34 13.53 1.67
CA GLY A 111 -16.64 14.54 2.68
C GLY A 111 -15.69 15.75 2.72
N SER A 112 -14.93 16.02 1.66
CA SER A 112 -14.20 17.29 1.53
C SER A 112 -15.16 18.45 1.24
N VAL A 113 -14.88 19.62 1.84
CA VAL A 113 -15.76 20.79 1.80
C VAL A 113 -15.93 21.29 0.36
N VAL A 114 -17.19 21.32 -0.10
CA VAL A 114 -17.57 21.94 -1.37
C VAL A 114 -17.42 23.46 -1.23
N HIS A 115 -16.36 24.03 -1.80
CA HIS A 115 -16.35 25.47 -2.06
C HIS A 115 -17.39 25.74 -3.15
N THR A 116 -18.50 26.37 -2.76
CA THR A 116 -19.48 26.92 -3.69
C THR A 116 -18.87 28.19 -4.28
N GLU A 117 -18.49 28.15 -5.55
CA GLU A 117 -18.20 29.36 -6.32
C GLU A 117 -19.53 30.03 -6.70
N SER A 118 -19.62 31.31 -6.36
CA SER A 118 -20.73 32.24 -6.58
C SER A 118 -20.85 32.71 -8.03
#